data_AF-A0A3D2IGB4-F1
#
_entry.id   AF-A0A3D2IGB4-F1
#
_cell.length_a   1.000
_cell.length_b   1.000
_cell.length_c   1.000
_cell.angle_alpha   90.00
_cell.angle_beta   90.00
_cell.angle_gamma   90.00
#
_symmetry.space_group_name_H-M   'P 1'
#
loop_
_entity.id
_entity.type
_entity.pdbx_description
1 polymer ?
#
loop_
_entity_poly.entity_id
_entity_poly.type
_entity_poly.pdbx_seq_one_letter_code
_entity_poly.pdbx_strand_id
1 'polypeptide(L)' 'ICAEDELGLGTDHDGIMVLDSSLETGTPVSDIFDLYQDTIIEIAITPNRPDATCHLGVARDIAA' A
#
# COMPACT_ATOMS: atom_id res chain seq x y z
N ILE A 1 19.73 -2.33 -10.82
CA ILE A 1 19.62 -3.58 -10.04
C ILE A 1 19.22 -3.16 -8.65
N CYS A 2 18.03 -3.54 -8.21
CA CYS A 2 17.50 -3.14 -6.91
C CYS A 2 17.07 -4.38 -6.12
N ALA A 3 17.20 -4.29 -4.81
CA ALA A 3 16.69 -5.28 -3.88
C ALA A 3 15.25 -4.94 -3.46
N GLU A 4 14.57 -5.88 -2.79
CA GLU A 4 13.17 -5.74 -2.36
C GLU A 4 12.95 -4.61 -1.35
N ASP A 5 13.97 -4.33 -0.54
CA ASP A 5 13.99 -3.28 0.48
C ASP A 5 14.10 -1.87 -0.14
N GLU A 6 14.90 -1.70 -1.19
CA GLU A 6 15.03 -0.43 -1.93
C GLU A 6 13.74 -0.01 -2.64
N LEU A 7 12.89 -0.99 -2.99
CA LEU A 7 11.58 -0.77 -3.61
C LEU A 7 10.42 -0.72 -2.59
N GLY A 8 10.69 -0.97 -1.31
CA GLY A 8 9.67 -1.00 -0.26
C GLY A 8 8.64 -2.13 -0.41
N LEU A 9 8.99 -3.18 -1.15
CA LEU A 9 8.13 -4.34 -1.40
C LEU A 9 8.32 -5.44 -0.33
N GLY A 10 9.44 -5.43 0.38
CA GLY A 10 9.79 -6.46 1.36
C GLY A 10 10.84 -6.00 2.37
N THR A 11 11.28 -6.95 3.21
CA THR A 11 12.35 -6.75 4.21
C THR A 11 13.61 -7.56 3.90
N ASP A 12 13.61 -8.26 2.76
CA ASP A 12 14.72 -9.10 2.36
C ASP A 12 15.86 -8.26 1.77
N HIS A 13 17.06 -8.47 2.31
CA HIS A 13 18.30 -7.77 1.96
C HIS A 13 19.30 -8.74 1.29
N ASP A 14 18.96 -10.02 1.12
CA ASP A 14 19.94 -11.03 0.70
C ASP A 14 20.34 -10.97 -0.79
N GLY A 15 19.72 -10.11 -1.62
CA GLY A 15 20.21 -9.90 -2.99
C GLY A 15 19.33 -9.10 -3.96
N ILE A 16 19.74 -9.13 -5.24
CA ILE A 16 19.04 -8.49 -6.36
C ILE A 16 17.74 -9.25 -6.62
N MET A 17 16.61 -8.54 -6.71
CA MET A 17 15.33 -9.13 -7.09
C MET A 17 15.41 -9.71 -8.51
N VAL A 18 15.26 -11.03 -8.64
CA VAL A 18 15.26 -11.72 -9.94
C VAL A 18 13.84 -11.69 -10.50
N LEU A 19 13.65 -10.87 -11.53
CA LEU A 19 12.40 -10.75 -12.27
C LEU A 19 12.25 -11.89 -13.29
N ASP A 20 11.02 -12.28 -13.59
CA ASP A 20 10.75 -13.28 -14.63
C ASP A 20 11.20 -12.76 -16.01
N SER A 21 11.85 -13.64 -16.77
CA SER A 21 12.25 -13.41 -18.15
C SER A 21 11.09 -13.13 -19.12
N SER A 22 9.85 -13.41 -18.73
CA SER A 22 8.65 -13.11 -19.53
C SER A 22 8.22 -11.64 -19.48
N LEU A 23 8.82 -10.82 -18.62
CA LEU A 23 8.47 -9.41 -18.49
C LEU A 23 9.10 -8.58 -19.61
N GLU A 24 8.30 -7.72 -20.25
CA GLU A 24 8.79 -6.84 -21.30
C GLU A 24 9.74 -5.78 -20.74
N THR A 25 10.94 -5.68 -21.34
CA THR A 25 11.94 -4.68 -20.95
C THR A 25 11.44 -3.28 -21.32
N GLY A 26 11.35 -2.39 -20.33
CA GLY A 26 10.86 -1.02 -20.49
C GLY A 26 9.52 -0.76 -19.81
N THR A 27 8.83 -1.81 -19.35
CA THR A 27 7.64 -1.66 -18.51
C THR A 27 8.00 -1.07 -17.15
N PRO A 28 7.33 0.00 -16.68
CA PRO A 28 7.52 0.53 -15.34
C PRO A 28 7.29 -0.56 -14.27
N VAL A 29 8.16 -0.60 -13.26
CA VAL A 29 8.05 -1.55 -12.14
C VAL A 29 6.70 -1.40 -11.40
N SER A 30 6.13 -0.19 -11.40
CA SER A 30 4.79 0.13 -10.86
C SER A 30 3.64 -0.60 -11.55
N ASP A 31 3.84 -1.05 -12.78
CA ASP A 31 2.81 -1.70 -13.59
C ASP A 31 2.96 -3.24 -13.53
N ILE A 32 4.09 -3.71 -13.00
CA ILE A 32 4.44 -5.13 -12.84
C ILE A 32 4.10 -5.60 -11.42
N PHE A 33 4.43 -4.78 -10.44
CA PHE A 33 4.03 -4.98 -9.06
C PHE A 33 2.85 -4.05 -8.79
N ASP A 34 1.74 -4.60 -8.30
CA ASP A 34 0.68 -3.80 -7.68
C ASP A 34 1.27 -3.10 -6.45
N LEU A 35 1.93 -1.96 -6.69
CA LEU A 35 2.42 -1.10 -5.63
C LEU A 35 1.21 -0.72 -4.79
N TYR A 36 1.17 -1.21 -3.56
CA TYR A 36 0.10 -0.92 -2.63
C TYR A 36 0.16 0.57 -2.26
N GLN A 37 -0.52 1.40 -3.06
CA GLN A 37 -0.72 2.81 -2.79
C GLN A 37 -1.95 2.94 -1.91
N ASP A 38 -1.71 3.13 -0.61
CA ASP A 38 -2.76 3.42 0.36
C ASP A 38 -2.58 4.82 0.96
N THR A 39 -3.68 5.41 1.43
CA THR A 39 -3.70 6.69 2.11
C THR A 39 -4.13 6.48 3.55
N ILE A 40 -3.21 6.71 4.48
CA ILE A 40 -3.49 6.59 5.91
C ILE A 40 -4.10 7.91 6.41
N ILE A 41 -5.35 7.85 6.87
CA ILE A 41 -6.06 8.99 7.45
C ILE A 41 -6.18 8.78 8.95
N GLU A 42 -5.55 9.67 9.73
CA GLU A 42 -5.70 9.70 11.19
C GLU A 42 -6.85 10.62 11.58
N ILE A 43 -7.83 10.09 12.32
CA ILE A 43 -9.05 10.81 12.71
C ILE A 43 -9.08 10.95 14.23
N ALA A 44 -9.09 12.19 14.73
CA ALA A 44 -9.31 12.48 16.14
C ALA A 44 -10.81 12.39 16.45
N ILE A 45 -11.22 11.30 17.11
CA ILE A 45 -12.63 11.04 17.43
C ILE A 45 -12.98 11.69 18.77
N THR A 46 -14.06 12.46 18.81
CA THR A 46 -14.62 13.01 20.04
C THR A 46 -15.54 11.98 20.75
N PRO A 47 -15.69 12.01 22.09
CA PRO A 47 -16.45 11.01 22.83
C PRO A 47 -17.92 10.84 22.43
N ASN A 48 -18.50 11.81 21.72
CA ASN A 48 -19.87 11.80 21.21
C ASN A 48 -20.04 11.03 19.89
N ARG A 49 -18.98 10.50 19.26
CA ARG A 49 -19.02 9.79 17.97
C ARG A 49 -18.37 8.38 18.06
N PRO A 50 -18.84 7.49 18.96
CA PRO A 50 -18.23 6.17 19.16
C PRO A 50 -18.37 5.24 17.94
N ASP A 51 -19.32 5.53 17.06
CA ASP A 51 -19.55 4.85 15.80
C ASP A 51 -18.38 4.99 14.83
N ALA A 52 -17.64 6.11 14.85
CA ALA A 52 -16.49 6.37 13.97
C ALA A 52 -15.21 5.60 14.36
N THR A 53 -15.27 4.70 15.34
CA THR A 53 -14.10 3.92 15.81
C THR A 53 -13.77 2.70 14.94
N CYS A 54 -14.51 2.50 13.85
CA CYS A 54 -14.28 1.41 12.90
C CYS A 54 -14.47 1.88 11.45
N HIS A 55 -13.88 1.15 10.48
CA HIS A 55 -13.99 1.48 9.06
C HIS A 55 -15.44 1.60 8.58
N LEU A 56 -16.34 0.74 9.07
CA LEU A 56 -17.76 0.78 8.69
C LEU A 56 -18.43 2.09 9.14
N GLY A 57 -18.11 2.57 10.34
CA GLY A 57 -18.68 3.81 10.86
C GLY A 57 -18.17 5.04 10.12
N VAL A 58 -16.86 5.10 9.87
CA VAL A 58 -16.25 6.16 9.06
C VAL A 58 -16.82 6.15 7.64
N ALA A 59 -16.95 4.97 7.01
CA ALA A 59 -17.53 4.86 5.67
C ALA A 59 -19.01 5.27 5.62
N ARG A 60 -19.79 4.93 6.66
CA ARG A 60 -21.19 5.35 6.76
C ARG A 60 -21.31 6.87 6.90
N ASP A 61 -20.42 7.49 7.67
CA ASP A 61 -20.40 8.95 7.85
C ASP A 61 -20.06 9.68 6.55
N ILE A 62 -19.12 9.17 5.77
CA ILE A 62 -18.77 9.70 4.43
C ILE A 62 -19.93 9.57 3.43
N ALA A 63 -20.75 8.53 3.57
CA ALA A 63 -21.84 8.25 2.65
C ALA A 63 -23.14 9.03 2.94
N ALA A 64 -23.25 9.67 4.11
CA ALA A 64 -24.43 10.41 4.56
C ALA A 64 -24.47 11.84 3.98
#